data_AF-A0A2K0TPP7-F1
#
_entry.id   AF-A0A2K0TPP7-F1
#
_cell.length_a   1.000
_cell.length_b   1.000
_cell.length_c   1.000
_cell.angle_alpha   90.00
_cell.angle_beta   90.00
_cell.angle_gamma   90.00
#
_symmetry.space_group_name_H-M   'P 1'
#
loop_
_entity.id
_entity.type
_entity.pdbx_description
1 polymer ?
#
loop_
_entity_poly.entity_id
_entity_poly.type
_entity_poly.pdbx_seq_one_letter_code
_entity_poly.pdbx_strand_id
1 'polypeptide(L)'
;MSLEGLQERLAALQETTAQLRELIDRLANVEFQPGSVPLNIEEEGSVSGELSAEAGLILKTGLEDQQLLWEEAKYLRRSGHEKERLEDGIGRVGQELASHRSSLRKARLSAKKSLERAQRLERQLMVQSFSEPISETNTSVDGGSAEQSQIITRPLRPSYNQNRQLQSSLSEEDRQTVGASSNVTNALRRTHALIASELTKSEFARQTLTESSAALKKLDESYTSLDGMLASSRDLLGTLLKSQKSDTWYLQTALYMLMVTGAWLVFRRILYGPLWWLVWLPLRIVFGLGSTAGRAVMQSGREPEQSGKAGVVIDGEIQVDGLPDESLPTAKVGREPKVTEEEREDNDESMVERVGKIVDAVNEADELGAIPGDVEDVEDDLQGGESAEVVVEDSRPRDEL
;
A
#
# COMPACT_ATOMS: atom_id res chain seq x y z
N MET A 1 14.53 -8.59 -37.58
CA MET A 1 13.30 -9.40 -37.80
C MET A 1 12.57 -8.94 -39.07
N SER A 2 11.69 -9.77 -39.62
CA SER A 2 10.67 -9.35 -40.59
C SER A 2 9.47 -8.72 -39.87
N LEU A 3 8.57 -8.06 -40.62
CA LEU A 3 7.30 -7.57 -40.06
C LEU A 3 6.39 -8.73 -39.61
N GLU A 4 6.41 -9.84 -40.35
CA GLU A 4 5.58 -11.02 -40.11
C GLU A 4 5.91 -11.68 -38.76
N GLY A 5 7.20 -11.90 -38.46
CA GLY A 5 7.60 -12.48 -37.16
C GLY A 5 7.32 -11.58 -35.96
N LEU A 6 7.18 -10.26 -36.16
CA LEU A 6 6.73 -9.34 -35.12
C LEU A 6 5.21 -9.38 -34.93
N GLN A 7 4.43 -9.61 -35.99
CA GLN A 7 2.99 -9.84 -35.89
C GLN A 7 2.68 -11.20 -35.23
N GLU A 8 3.48 -12.23 -35.51
CA GLU A 8 3.42 -13.55 -34.87
C GLU A 8 3.71 -13.46 -33.36
N ARG A 9 4.79 -12.75 -32.96
CA ARG A 9 5.09 -12.48 -31.55
C ARG A 9 4.02 -11.62 -30.86
N LEU A 10 3.45 -10.63 -31.54
CA LEU A 10 2.31 -9.85 -31.02
C LEU A 10 1.09 -10.74 -30.77
N ALA A 11 0.77 -11.65 -31.69
CA ALA A 11 -0.32 -12.60 -31.52
C ALA A 11 -0.07 -13.58 -30.35
N ALA A 12 1.16 -14.07 -30.18
CA ALA A 12 1.55 -14.88 -29.03
C ALA A 12 1.40 -14.10 -27.71
N LEU A 13 1.79 -12.82 -27.67
CA LEU A 13 1.59 -11.95 -26.50
C LEU A 13 0.10 -11.69 -26.20
N GLN A 14 -0.76 -11.62 -27.23
CA GLN A 14 -2.22 -11.55 -27.05
C GLN A 14 -2.81 -12.86 -26.50
N GLU A 15 -2.20 -14.01 -26.83
CA GLU A 15 -2.60 -15.29 -26.24
C GLU A 15 -2.19 -15.39 -24.77
N THR A 16 -0.98 -14.93 -24.40
CA THR A 16 -0.56 -14.90 -22.98
C THR A 16 -1.33 -13.88 -22.14
N THR A 17 -1.77 -12.73 -22.68
CA THR A 17 -2.71 -11.84 -21.95
C THR A 17 -4.10 -12.46 -21.77
N ALA A 18 -4.58 -13.25 -22.73
CA ALA A 18 -5.83 -13.99 -22.58
C ALA A 18 -5.73 -15.07 -21.48
N GLN A 19 -4.62 -15.83 -21.43
CA GLN A 19 -4.34 -16.80 -20.38
C GLN A 19 -4.18 -16.13 -19.00
N LEU A 20 -3.45 -15.01 -18.93
CA LEU A 20 -3.31 -14.19 -17.72
C LEU A 20 -4.68 -13.71 -17.20
N ARG A 21 -5.60 -13.33 -18.10
CA ARG A 21 -6.95 -12.96 -17.72
C ARG A 21 -7.71 -14.13 -17.09
N GLU A 22 -7.66 -15.32 -17.69
CA GLU A 22 -8.31 -16.51 -17.13
C GLU A 22 -7.77 -16.84 -15.74
N LEU A 23 -6.44 -16.76 -15.54
CA LEU A 23 -5.83 -16.96 -14.22
C LEU A 23 -6.24 -15.91 -13.19
N ILE A 24 -6.37 -14.63 -13.59
CA ILE A 24 -6.87 -13.56 -12.71
C ILE A 24 -8.34 -13.78 -12.35
N ASP A 25 -9.20 -14.09 -13.33
CA ASP A 25 -10.63 -14.33 -13.11
C ASP A 25 -10.84 -15.63 -12.28
N ARG A 26 -9.99 -16.65 -12.45
CA ARG A 26 -9.96 -17.86 -11.61
C ARG A 26 -9.50 -17.55 -10.18
N LEU A 27 -8.38 -16.82 -10.01
CA LEU A 27 -7.86 -16.40 -8.70
C LEU A 27 -8.89 -15.55 -7.93
N ALA A 28 -9.58 -14.65 -8.61
CA ALA A 28 -10.57 -13.77 -8.00
C ALA A 28 -11.74 -14.54 -7.35
N ASN A 29 -12.09 -15.69 -7.93
CA ASN A 29 -13.23 -16.55 -7.56
C ASN A 29 -12.82 -17.81 -6.77
N VAL A 30 -11.59 -17.90 -6.22
CA VAL A 30 -11.21 -19.04 -5.36
C VAL A 30 -11.95 -18.98 -4.03
N GLU A 31 -12.87 -19.92 -3.81
CA GLU A 31 -13.49 -20.18 -2.51
C GLU A 31 -12.83 -21.37 -1.82
N PHE A 32 -12.47 -21.19 -0.55
CA PHE A 32 -11.86 -22.21 0.29
C PHE A 32 -12.92 -22.85 1.19
N GLN A 33 -12.91 -24.17 1.30
CA GLN A 33 -13.79 -24.89 2.23
C GLN A 33 -13.13 -24.93 3.62
N PRO A 34 -13.89 -24.83 4.73
CA PRO A 34 -13.31 -24.89 6.07
C PRO A 34 -12.59 -26.24 6.28
N GLY A 35 -11.32 -26.19 6.70
CA GLY A 35 -10.46 -27.38 6.82
C GLY A 35 -9.78 -27.85 5.53
N SER A 36 -9.99 -27.20 4.36
CA SER A 36 -9.26 -27.56 3.12
C SER A 36 -7.86 -26.95 3.02
N VAL A 37 -7.54 -25.98 3.88
CA VAL A 37 -6.21 -25.36 3.99
C VAL A 37 -5.81 -25.41 5.47
N PRO A 38 -4.86 -26.27 5.88
CA PRO A 38 -4.48 -26.37 7.29
C PRO A 38 -3.85 -25.06 7.78
N LEU A 39 -4.21 -24.65 9.01
CA LEU A 39 -3.89 -23.36 9.64
C LEU A 39 -2.39 -22.99 9.76
N ASN A 40 -1.49 -23.87 9.32
CA ASN A 40 -0.04 -23.76 9.47
C ASN A 40 0.71 -23.81 8.12
N ILE A 41 0.01 -23.70 6.99
CA ILE A 41 0.59 -23.45 5.66
C ILE A 41 0.57 -21.94 5.40
N GLU A 42 1.72 -21.41 4.98
CA GLU A 42 1.90 -20.02 4.56
C GLU A 42 1.20 -19.77 3.21
N GLU A 43 0.84 -18.51 2.90
CA GLU A 43 -0.07 -18.21 1.77
C GLU A 43 0.48 -18.65 0.40
N GLU A 44 1.79 -18.82 0.27
CA GLU A 44 2.49 -19.33 -0.91
C GLU A 44 2.22 -20.82 -1.17
N GLY A 45 2.05 -21.63 -0.12
CA GLY A 45 1.74 -23.06 -0.20
C GLY A 45 0.25 -23.38 -0.37
N SER A 46 -0.58 -22.35 -0.61
CA SER A 46 -1.99 -22.49 -0.95
C SER A 46 -2.16 -22.47 -2.47
N VAL A 47 -3.25 -23.08 -2.97
CA VAL A 47 -3.68 -22.97 -4.38
C VAL A 47 -3.84 -21.50 -4.82
N SER A 48 -4.21 -20.59 -3.91
CA SER A 48 -4.20 -19.15 -4.21
C SER A 48 -2.79 -18.57 -4.37
N GLY A 49 -1.81 -19.08 -3.62
CA GLY A 49 -0.41 -18.73 -3.73
C GLY A 49 0.13 -19.12 -5.10
N GLU A 50 0.02 -20.40 -5.44
CA GLU A 50 0.40 -20.99 -6.73
C GLU A 50 -0.15 -20.19 -7.93
N LEU A 51 -1.48 -20.02 -8.03
CA LEU A 51 -2.10 -19.24 -9.11
C LEU A 51 -1.63 -17.78 -9.12
N SER A 52 -1.38 -17.19 -7.95
CA SER A 52 -0.92 -15.81 -7.87
C SER A 52 0.54 -15.63 -8.27
N ALA A 53 1.38 -16.66 -8.09
CA ALA A 53 2.75 -16.72 -8.55
C ALA A 53 2.81 -16.93 -10.07
N GLU A 54 2.06 -17.91 -10.59
CA GLU A 54 1.90 -18.18 -12.02
C GLU A 54 1.44 -16.93 -12.80
N ALA A 55 0.33 -16.32 -12.37
CA ALA A 55 -0.17 -15.08 -12.97
C ALA A 55 0.80 -13.89 -12.79
N GLY A 56 1.62 -13.90 -11.73
CA GLY A 56 2.68 -12.91 -11.51
C GLY A 56 3.84 -13.05 -12.48
N LEU A 57 4.25 -14.29 -12.76
CA LEU A 57 5.32 -14.62 -13.71
C LEU A 57 4.88 -14.32 -15.15
N ILE A 58 3.69 -14.74 -15.55
CA ILE A 58 3.14 -14.44 -16.89
C ILE A 58 3.00 -12.92 -17.10
N LEU A 59 2.58 -12.17 -16.07
CA LEU A 59 2.55 -10.70 -16.14
C LEU A 59 3.96 -10.09 -16.27
N LYS A 60 4.98 -10.64 -15.60
CA LYS A 60 6.38 -10.18 -15.74
C LYS A 60 6.90 -10.43 -17.15
N THR A 61 6.85 -11.69 -17.61
CA THR A 61 7.32 -12.08 -18.95
C THR A 61 6.57 -11.34 -20.06
N GLY A 62 5.25 -11.17 -19.93
CA GLY A 62 4.47 -10.40 -20.91
C GLY A 62 4.85 -8.92 -21.00
N LEU A 63 5.30 -8.30 -19.90
CA LEU A 63 5.82 -6.92 -19.91
C LEU A 63 7.23 -6.85 -20.52
N GLU A 64 8.07 -7.85 -20.29
CA GLU A 64 9.40 -7.99 -20.88
C GLU A 64 9.31 -8.21 -22.40
N ASP A 65 8.45 -9.12 -22.85
CA ASP A 65 8.11 -9.34 -24.26
C ASP A 65 7.54 -8.08 -24.92
N GLN A 66 6.65 -7.34 -24.24
CA GLN A 66 6.10 -6.08 -24.74
C GLN A 66 7.19 -5.02 -24.92
N GLN A 67 8.16 -4.91 -24.02
CA GLN A 67 9.29 -3.99 -24.17
C GLN A 67 10.19 -4.42 -25.33
N LEU A 68 10.54 -5.70 -25.41
CA LEU A 68 11.37 -6.26 -26.48
C LEU A 68 10.71 -6.03 -27.86
N LEU A 69 9.38 -6.19 -27.96
CA LEU A 69 8.61 -5.86 -29.16
C LEU A 69 8.66 -4.37 -29.52
N TRP A 70 8.58 -3.46 -28.53
CA TRP A 70 8.76 -2.01 -28.78
C TRP A 70 10.16 -1.68 -29.31
N GLU A 71 11.19 -2.32 -28.77
CA GLU A 71 12.58 -2.12 -29.20
C GLU A 71 12.82 -2.69 -30.62
N GLU A 72 12.39 -3.93 -30.90
CA GLU A 72 12.47 -4.49 -32.26
C GLU A 72 11.63 -3.71 -33.27
N ALA A 73 10.44 -3.23 -32.89
CA ALA A 73 9.61 -2.37 -33.74
C ALA A 73 10.32 -1.04 -34.06
N LYS A 74 11.00 -0.42 -33.08
CA LYS A 74 11.80 0.80 -33.28
C LYS A 74 12.88 0.59 -34.34
N TYR A 75 13.56 -0.55 -34.36
CA TYR A 75 14.59 -0.89 -35.36
C TYR A 75 14.04 -1.21 -36.77
N LEU A 76 12.73 -1.40 -36.96
CA LEU A 76 12.15 -1.54 -38.29
C LEU A 76 12.34 -0.26 -39.14
N ARG A 77 13.21 -0.37 -40.15
CA ARG A 77 13.53 0.67 -41.14
C ARG A 77 12.38 1.01 -42.11
N ARG A 78 11.25 0.30 -42.04
CA ARG A 78 10.05 0.50 -42.88
C ARG A 78 9.09 1.45 -42.16
N SER A 79 9.11 2.73 -42.50
CA SER A 79 8.02 3.66 -42.17
C SER A 79 6.82 3.38 -43.09
N GLY A 80 5.65 3.14 -42.49
CA GLY A 80 4.41 2.86 -43.21
C GLY A 80 3.31 2.34 -42.28
N HIS A 81 2.06 2.36 -42.73
CA HIS A 81 0.88 2.06 -41.91
C HIS A 81 0.85 0.67 -41.26
N GLU A 82 1.61 -0.29 -41.78
CA GLU A 82 1.77 -1.62 -41.18
C GLU A 82 2.59 -1.57 -39.87
N LYS A 83 3.59 -0.68 -39.79
CA LYS A 83 4.37 -0.43 -38.56
C LYS A 83 3.55 0.38 -37.55
N GLU A 84 2.85 1.42 -38.02
CA GLU A 84 1.93 2.23 -37.22
C GLU A 84 0.86 1.37 -36.52
N ARG A 85 0.23 0.44 -37.26
CA ARG A 85 -0.72 -0.53 -36.72
C ARG A 85 -0.10 -1.55 -35.75
N LEU A 86 1.17 -1.91 -35.94
CA LEU A 86 1.91 -2.78 -35.03
C LEU A 86 2.19 -2.06 -33.70
N GLU A 87 2.68 -0.83 -33.76
CA GLU A 87 2.97 0.03 -32.61
C GLU A 87 1.67 0.35 -31.81
N ASP A 88 0.56 0.65 -32.49
CA ASP A 88 -0.78 0.76 -31.88
C ASP A 88 -1.21 -0.55 -31.19
N GLY A 89 -0.91 -1.70 -31.80
CA GLY A 89 -1.23 -3.03 -31.28
C GLY A 89 -0.46 -3.34 -29.99
N ILE A 90 0.86 -3.16 -30.00
CA ILE A 90 1.72 -3.35 -28.82
C ILE A 90 1.33 -2.35 -27.71
N GLY A 91 1.02 -1.10 -28.09
CA GLY A 91 0.53 -0.06 -27.18
C GLY A 91 -0.79 -0.44 -26.48
N ARG A 92 -1.74 -1.05 -27.20
CA ARG A 92 -2.99 -1.55 -26.62
C ARG A 92 -2.75 -2.72 -25.66
N VAL A 93 -1.95 -3.70 -26.08
CA VAL A 93 -1.64 -4.88 -25.24
C VAL A 93 -0.92 -4.45 -23.95
N GLY A 94 -0.07 -3.42 -24.00
CA GLY A 94 0.53 -2.84 -22.79
C GLY A 94 -0.44 -2.13 -21.86
N GLN A 95 -1.47 -1.47 -22.39
CA GLN A 95 -2.57 -0.92 -21.57
C GLN A 95 -3.40 -2.04 -20.92
N GLU A 96 -3.61 -3.14 -21.65
CA GLU A 96 -4.29 -4.33 -21.13
C GLU A 96 -3.46 -4.99 -20.01
N LEU A 97 -2.16 -5.24 -20.20
CA LEU A 97 -1.22 -5.72 -19.16
C LEU A 97 -1.20 -4.82 -17.91
N ALA A 98 -1.16 -3.50 -18.09
CA ALA A 98 -1.24 -2.55 -16.97
C ALA A 98 -2.58 -2.64 -16.23
N SER A 99 -3.69 -2.84 -16.95
CA SER A 99 -5.01 -3.06 -16.34
C SER A 99 -5.04 -4.39 -15.57
N HIS A 100 -4.44 -5.45 -16.12
CA HIS A 100 -4.33 -6.77 -15.49
C HIS A 100 -3.51 -6.73 -14.21
N ARG A 101 -2.40 -5.97 -14.14
CA ARG A 101 -1.67 -5.71 -12.89
C ARG A 101 -2.57 -5.16 -11.78
N SER A 102 -3.47 -4.22 -12.10
CA SER A 102 -4.43 -3.67 -11.14
C SER A 102 -5.53 -4.68 -10.73
N SER A 103 -5.95 -5.54 -11.66
CA SER A 103 -6.94 -6.59 -11.40
C SER A 103 -6.35 -7.73 -10.56
N LEU A 104 -5.10 -8.11 -10.83
CA LEU A 104 -4.32 -9.11 -10.10
C LEU A 104 -4.08 -8.69 -8.64
N ARG A 105 -3.78 -7.41 -8.36
CA ARG A 105 -3.72 -6.91 -6.96
C ARG A 105 -5.08 -7.05 -6.25
N LYS A 106 -6.21 -6.86 -6.96
CA LYS A 106 -7.56 -7.06 -6.40
C LYS A 106 -7.91 -8.55 -6.21
N ALA A 107 -7.56 -9.41 -7.15
CA ALA A 107 -7.79 -10.86 -7.11
C ALA A 107 -6.98 -11.55 -6.00
N ARG A 108 -5.70 -11.18 -5.83
CA ARG A 108 -4.88 -11.60 -4.66
C ARG A 108 -5.57 -11.21 -3.35
N LEU A 109 -6.11 -9.99 -3.26
CA LEU A 109 -6.83 -9.51 -2.08
C LEU A 109 -8.21 -10.16 -1.87
N SER A 110 -8.91 -10.64 -2.91
CA SER A 110 -10.15 -11.40 -2.74
C SER A 110 -9.87 -12.85 -2.31
N ALA A 111 -8.86 -13.50 -2.89
CA ALA A 111 -8.40 -14.84 -2.52
C ALA A 111 -7.86 -14.89 -1.07
N LYS A 112 -7.05 -13.91 -0.66
CA LYS A 112 -6.61 -13.77 0.74
C LYS A 112 -7.80 -13.63 1.69
N LYS A 113 -8.82 -12.84 1.31
CA LYS A 113 -10.05 -12.66 2.10
C LYS A 113 -10.94 -13.91 2.12
N SER A 114 -10.99 -14.74 1.08
CA SER A 114 -11.74 -16.01 1.12
C SER A 114 -11.00 -17.05 1.99
N LEU A 115 -9.67 -17.11 1.91
CA LEU A 115 -8.82 -17.94 2.77
C LEU A 115 -8.99 -17.57 4.25
N GLU A 116 -8.88 -16.28 4.60
CA GLU A 116 -9.11 -15.81 5.96
C GLU A 116 -10.52 -16.14 6.48
N ARG A 117 -11.56 -16.06 5.63
CA ARG A 117 -12.93 -16.45 6.00
C ARG A 117 -13.02 -17.94 6.30
N ALA A 118 -12.45 -18.80 5.46
CA ALA A 118 -12.44 -20.24 5.67
C ALA A 118 -11.72 -20.63 6.98
N GLN A 119 -10.56 -20.04 7.26
CA GLN A 119 -9.85 -20.26 8.54
C GLN A 119 -10.64 -19.74 9.76
N ARG A 120 -11.34 -18.61 9.65
CA ARG A 120 -12.21 -18.10 10.72
C ARG A 120 -13.40 -19.03 10.97
N LEU A 121 -14.01 -19.58 9.91
CA LEU A 121 -15.10 -20.56 10.00
C LEU A 121 -14.63 -21.88 10.61
N GLU A 122 -13.46 -22.39 10.22
CA GLU A 122 -12.86 -23.59 10.83
C GLU A 122 -12.66 -23.41 12.35
N ARG A 123 -12.08 -22.28 12.77
CA ARG A 123 -11.89 -21.95 14.19
C ARG A 123 -13.24 -21.83 14.92
N GLN A 124 -14.27 -21.28 14.29
CA GLN A 124 -15.62 -21.20 14.87
C GLN A 124 -16.27 -22.58 15.01
N LEU A 125 -16.18 -23.44 13.99
CA LEU A 125 -16.70 -24.81 14.03
C LEU A 125 -15.98 -25.66 15.10
N MET A 126 -14.67 -25.49 15.23
CA MET A 126 -13.86 -26.14 16.27
C MET A 126 -14.24 -25.67 17.68
N VAL A 127 -14.49 -24.37 17.88
CA VAL A 127 -15.00 -23.86 19.16
C VAL A 127 -16.43 -24.35 19.43
N GLN A 128 -17.28 -24.41 18.40
CA GLN A 128 -18.66 -24.90 18.52
C GLN A 128 -18.70 -26.34 19.02
N SER A 129 -17.92 -27.26 18.43
CA SER A 129 -17.88 -28.67 18.85
C SER A 129 -17.25 -28.91 20.23
N PHE A 130 -16.41 -27.99 20.74
CA PHE A 130 -15.98 -27.99 22.14
C PHE A 130 -16.99 -27.34 23.10
N SER A 131 -17.86 -26.47 22.59
CA SER A 131 -18.87 -25.73 23.39
C SER A 131 -20.23 -26.42 23.47
N GLU A 132 -20.50 -27.38 22.57
CA GLU A 132 -21.78 -28.09 22.49
C GLU A 132 -22.05 -28.84 23.82
N PRO A 133 -23.06 -28.41 24.60
CA PRO A 133 -23.29 -29.00 25.91
C PRO A 133 -23.86 -30.40 25.73
N ILE A 134 -23.18 -31.39 26.33
CA ILE A 134 -23.68 -32.77 26.41
C ILE A 134 -25.08 -32.73 27.03
N SER A 135 -26.09 -32.88 26.19
CA SER A 135 -27.48 -32.73 26.58
C SER A 135 -27.94 -34.01 27.27
N GLU A 136 -27.76 -34.06 28.60
CA GLU A 136 -28.27 -35.12 29.48
C GLU A 136 -29.82 -35.07 29.60
N THR A 137 -30.52 -35.15 28.47
CA THR A 137 -31.99 -35.22 28.41
C THR A 137 -32.46 -36.65 28.58
N ASN A 138 -32.69 -37.04 29.83
CA ASN A 138 -33.37 -38.29 30.16
C ASN A 138 -34.82 -38.27 29.63
N THR A 139 -35.09 -38.98 28.52
CA THR A 139 -36.46 -39.35 28.15
C THR A 139 -36.53 -40.70 27.45
N SER A 140 -37.34 -41.58 28.06
CA SER A 140 -38.09 -42.67 27.42
C SER A 140 -37.33 -43.81 26.72
N VAL A 141 -37.51 -45.00 27.29
CA VAL A 141 -37.31 -46.29 26.64
C VAL A 141 -38.30 -46.46 25.48
N ASP A 142 -37.79 -46.64 24.25
CA ASP A 142 -38.33 -47.61 23.30
C ASP A 142 -37.20 -48.13 22.37
N GLY A 143 -37.39 -49.25 21.71
CA GLY A 143 -36.33 -50.00 21.01
C GLY A 143 -36.16 -49.66 19.52
N GLY A 144 -34.91 -49.49 19.09
CA GLY A 144 -34.52 -49.37 17.68
C GLY A 144 -33.05 -49.74 17.48
N SER A 145 -32.73 -50.52 16.43
CA SER A 145 -31.40 -51.10 16.19
C SER A 145 -30.55 -50.27 15.23
N ALA A 146 -29.22 -50.26 15.48
CA ALA A 146 -28.15 -49.86 14.55
C ALA A 146 -28.10 -48.36 14.15
N GLU A 147 -26.95 -47.72 13.93
CA GLU A 147 -25.55 -48.19 14.02
C GLU A 147 -24.57 -47.02 14.30
N GLN A 148 -23.36 -47.37 14.76
CA GLN A 148 -22.11 -46.59 14.66
C GLN A 148 -22.11 -45.08 15.00
N SER A 149 -21.70 -44.77 16.24
CA SER A 149 -21.04 -43.49 16.57
C SER A 149 -20.01 -43.71 17.69
N GLN A 150 -18.72 -43.60 17.36
CA GLN A 150 -17.64 -43.86 18.32
C GLN A 150 -17.32 -42.61 19.15
N ILE A 151 -18.10 -42.39 20.22
CA ILE A 151 -17.80 -41.35 21.21
C ILE A 151 -16.87 -41.94 22.29
N ILE A 152 -15.71 -41.29 22.47
CA ILE A 152 -14.63 -41.74 23.39
C ILE A 152 -15.13 -41.75 24.84
N THR A 153 -15.48 -42.95 25.32
CA THR A 153 -16.14 -43.10 26.62
C THR A 153 -15.13 -43.06 27.76
N ARG A 154 -15.19 -41.98 28.55
CA ARG A 154 -14.40 -41.78 29.78
C ARG A 154 -14.60 -42.99 30.72
N PRO A 155 -13.54 -43.75 31.10
CA PRO A 155 -13.71 -45.02 31.79
C PRO A 155 -14.25 -44.84 33.22
N LEU A 156 -15.52 -45.19 33.40
CA LEU A 156 -16.18 -45.22 34.71
C LEU A 156 -15.57 -46.34 35.57
N ARG A 157 -15.11 -46.03 36.78
CA ARG A 157 -14.36 -46.97 37.62
C ARG A 157 -15.25 -48.13 38.10
N PRO A 158 -14.87 -49.41 37.89
CA PRO A 158 -15.58 -50.53 38.49
C PRO A 158 -15.49 -50.50 40.02
N SER A 159 -16.63 -50.62 40.70
CA SER A 159 -16.68 -50.66 42.17
C SER A 159 -16.35 -52.06 42.68
N TYR A 160 -15.26 -52.18 43.44
CA TYR A 160 -14.69 -53.46 43.90
C TYR A 160 -15.48 -54.06 45.08
N ASN A 161 -16.70 -54.55 44.82
CA ASN A 161 -17.62 -55.10 45.84
C ASN A 161 -17.67 -56.64 45.93
N GLN A 162 -16.65 -57.34 45.42
CA GLN A 162 -16.68 -58.82 45.29
C GLN A 162 -15.98 -59.61 46.42
N ASN A 163 -15.37 -58.97 47.42
CA ASN A 163 -14.58 -59.67 48.46
C ASN A 163 -15.30 -59.86 49.82
N ARG A 164 -16.62 -59.62 49.90
CA ARG A 164 -17.38 -59.73 51.16
C ARG A 164 -17.77 -61.17 51.54
N GLN A 165 -17.70 -62.11 50.61
CA GLN A 165 -18.22 -63.49 50.79
C GLN A 165 -17.18 -64.52 51.26
N LEU A 166 -15.87 -64.20 51.25
CA LEU A 166 -14.80 -65.17 51.58
C LEU A 166 -14.24 -65.08 53.01
N GLN A 167 -14.66 -64.10 53.81
CA GLN A 167 -14.08 -63.85 55.16
C GLN A 167 -14.91 -64.41 56.33
N SER A 168 -15.97 -65.19 56.08
CA SER A 168 -16.97 -65.58 57.09
C SER A 168 -16.51 -66.61 58.14
N SER A 169 -15.24 -67.04 58.13
CA SER A 169 -14.69 -68.11 58.97
C SER A 169 -13.53 -67.71 59.90
N LEU A 170 -13.28 -66.41 60.09
CA LEU A 170 -12.23 -65.87 60.97
C LEU A 170 -12.80 -65.06 62.14
N SER A 171 -12.05 -64.96 63.25
CA SER A 171 -12.45 -64.15 64.42
C SER A 171 -12.51 -62.66 64.08
N GLU A 172 -13.22 -61.87 64.90
CA GLU A 172 -13.36 -60.44 64.66
C GLU A 172 -12.03 -59.69 64.81
N GLU A 173 -11.16 -60.11 65.73
CA GLU A 173 -9.81 -59.56 65.90
C GLU A 173 -8.91 -59.85 64.69
N ASP A 174 -8.92 -61.07 64.16
CA ASP A 174 -8.17 -61.45 62.95
C ASP A 174 -8.65 -60.65 61.74
N ARG A 175 -9.97 -60.44 61.62
CA ARG A 175 -10.56 -59.66 60.52
C ARG A 175 -10.22 -58.18 60.62
N GLN A 176 -10.15 -57.63 61.83
CA GLN A 176 -9.70 -56.25 62.03
C GLN A 176 -8.20 -56.07 61.76
N THR A 177 -7.34 -56.99 62.22
CA THR A 177 -5.87 -56.89 62.03
C THR A 177 -5.44 -57.16 60.58
N VAL A 178 -5.99 -58.20 59.93
CA VAL A 178 -5.78 -58.46 58.49
C VAL A 178 -6.42 -57.37 57.64
N GLY A 179 -7.60 -56.86 58.03
CA GLY A 179 -8.26 -55.73 57.39
C GLY A 179 -7.44 -54.45 57.44
N ALA A 180 -6.87 -54.10 58.60
CA ALA A 180 -5.96 -52.96 58.76
C ALA A 180 -4.70 -53.10 57.90
N SER A 181 -4.08 -54.29 57.91
CA SER A 181 -2.89 -54.59 57.09
C SER A 181 -3.17 -54.49 55.59
N SER A 182 -4.33 -54.97 55.15
CA SER A 182 -4.83 -54.83 53.77
C SER A 182 -5.09 -53.35 53.42
N ASN A 183 -5.71 -52.58 54.31
CA ASN A 183 -5.97 -51.15 54.12
C ASN A 183 -4.67 -50.34 54.02
N VAL A 184 -3.65 -50.62 54.86
CA VAL A 184 -2.31 -50.00 54.73
C VAL A 184 -1.66 -50.36 53.39
N THR A 185 -1.73 -51.62 52.98
CA THR A 185 -1.19 -52.08 51.69
C THR A 185 -1.90 -51.41 50.50
N ASN A 186 -3.23 -51.26 50.56
CA ASN A 186 -4.02 -50.59 49.53
C ASN A 186 -3.80 -49.07 49.54
N ALA A 187 -3.61 -48.45 50.71
CA ALA A 187 -3.23 -47.05 50.83
C ALA A 187 -1.85 -46.79 50.21
N LEU A 188 -0.85 -47.64 50.48
CA LEU A 188 0.50 -47.51 49.93
C LEU A 188 0.54 -47.77 48.41
N ARG A 189 -0.24 -48.75 47.91
CA ARG A 189 -0.45 -48.92 46.46
C ARG A 189 -1.13 -47.69 45.83
N ARG A 190 -2.06 -47.05 46.54
CA ARG A 190 -2.75 -45.84 46.07
C ARG A 190 -1.87 -44.59 46.10
N THR A 191 -1.01 -44.42 47.11
CA THR A 191 -0.01 -43.34 47.11
C THR A 191 1.04 -43.57 46.02
N HIS A 192 1.51 -44.80 45.81
CA HIS A 192 2.41 -45.12 44.69
C HIS A 192 1.76 -44.81 43.33
N ALA A 193 0.49 -45.17 43.12
CA ALA A 193 -0.23 -44.83 41.89
C ALA A 193 -0.40 -43.32 41.70
N LEU A 194 -0.65 -42.56 42.78
CA LEU A 194 -0.72 -41.10 42.73
C LEU A 194 0.64 -40.47 42.43
N ILE A 195 1.72 -40.93 43.08
CA ILE A 195 3.09 -40.49 42.84
C ILE A 195 3.49 -40.75 41.38
N ALA A 196 3.17 -41.92 40.83
CA ALA A 196 3.41 -42.20 39.41
C ALA A 196 2.65 -41.24 38.48
N SER A 197 1.38 -40.91 38.79
CA SER A 197 0.58 -39.98 37.98
C SER A 197 0.98 -38.51 38.12
N GLU A 198 1.52 -38.10 39.27
CA GLU A 198 2.09 -36.76 39.45
C GLU A 198 3.51 -36.67 38.87
N LEU A 199 4.25 -37.78 38.79
CA LEU A 199 5.56 -37.84 38.14
C LEU A 199 5.44 -37.68 36.62
N THR A 200 4.55 -38.41 35.94
CA THR A 200 4.32 -38.20 34.49
C THR A 200 3.78 -36.81 34.17
N LYS A 201 2.94 -36.24 35.05
CA LYS A 201 2.46 -34.86 34.97
C LYS A 201 3.58 -33.83 35.19
N SER A 202 4.55 -34.14 36.06
CA SER A 202 5.76 -33.33 36.27
C SER A 202 6.74 -33.40 35.10
N GLU A 203 6.89 -34.58 34.47
CA GLU A 203 7.64 -34.75 33.23
C GLU A 203 7.00 -33.97 32.08
N PHE A 204 5.68 -34.04 31.91
CA PHE A 204 4.97 -33.21 30.93
C PHE A 204 5.15 -31.71 31.20
N ALA A 205 4.99 -31.26 32.45
CA ALA A 205 5.22 -29.86 32.81
C ALA A 205 6.67 -29.41 32.57
N ARG A 206 7.66 -30.30 32.77
CA ARG A 206 9.06 -30.04 32.40
C ARG A 206 9.26 -29.96 30.89
N GLN A 207 8.62 -30.83 30.12
CA GLN A 207 8.64 -30.80 28.65
C GLN A 207 8.09 -29.46 28.13
N THR A 208 6.94 -29.00 28.64
CA THR A 208 6.37 -27.69 28.29
C THR A 208 7.28 -26.53 28.71
N LEU A 209 7.94 -26.62 29.88
CA LEU A 209 8.89 -25.59 30.31
C LEU A 209 10.16 -25.55 29.42
N THR A 210 10.73 -26.70 29.04
CA THR A 210 11.88 -26.73 28.12
C THR A 210 11.50 -26.26 26.71
N GLU A 211 10.31 -26.61 26.24
CA GLU A 211 9.76 -26.12 24.97
C GLU A 211 9.51 -24.61 24.98
N SER A 212 8.92 -24.06 26.06
CA SER A 212 8.75 -22.61 26.22
C SER A 212 10.09 -21.87 26.30
N SER A 213 11.11 -22.45 26.94
CA SER A 213 12.48 -21.91 26.98
C SER A 213 13.16 -21.94 25.60
N ALA A 214 12.95 -23.01 24.82
CA ALA A 214 13.41 -23.08 23.44
C ALA A 214 12.68 -22.07 22.52
N ALA A 215 11.39 -21.84 22.74
CA ALA A 215 10.61 -20.82 22.03
C ALA A 215 11.08 -19.40 22.38
N LEU A 216 11.33 -19.11 23.67
CA LEU A 216 11.93 -17.84 24.10
C LEU A 216 13.32 -17.62 23.49
N LYS A 217 14.16 -18.67 23.42
CA LYS A 217 15.47 -18.55 22.77
C LYS A 217 15.36 -18.32 21.26
N LYS A 218 14.41 -18.98 20.56
CA LYS A 218 14.13 -18.68 19.14
C LYS A 218 13.69 -17.23 18.94
N LEU A 219 12.90 -16.69 19.87
CA LEU A 219 12.44 -15.32 19.82
C LEU A 219 13.60 -14.32 20.06
N ASP A 220 14.47 -14.60 21.03
CA ASP A 220 15.70 -13.83 21.32
C ASP A 220 16.67 -13.80 20.11
N GLU A 221 16.87 -14.96 19.46
CA GLU A 221 17.62 -15.07 18.19
C GLU A 221 16.95 -14.26 17.07
N SER A 222 15.62 -14.28 16.97
CA SER A 222 14.89 -13.50 15.94
C SER A 222 14.93 -11.99 16.19
N TYR A 223 14.94 -11.53 17.45
CA TYR A 223 15.16 -10.12 17.75
C TYR A 223 16.62 -9.71 17.47
N THR A 224 17.58 -10.60 17.70
CA THR A 224 19.00 -10.36 17.38
C THR A 224 19.23 -10.29 15.87
N SER A 225 18.60 -11.16 15.08
CA SER A 225 18.68 -11.09 13.62
C SER A 225 17.93 -9.89 13.03
N LEU A 226 16.80 -9.50 13.62
CA LEU A 226 16.09 -8.26 13.28
C LEU A 226 16.93 -7.02 13.60
N ASP A 227 17.61 -6.95 14.74
CA ASP A 227 18.53 -5.83 15.04
C ASP A 227 19.72 -5.81 14.07
N GLY A 228 20.23 -6.97 13.66
CA GLY A 228 21.22 -7.09 12.59
C GLY A 228 20.73 -6.57 11.23
N MET A 229 19.50 -6.90 10.84
CA MET A 229 18.86 -6.41 9.61
C MET A 229 18.50 -4.90 9.70
N LEU A 230 18.12 -4.40 10.87
CA LEU A 230 17.89 -2.98 11.11
C LEU A 230 19.22 -2.21 11.13
N ALA A 231 20.31 -2.81 11.60
CA ALA A 231 21.64 -2.23 11.54
C ALA A 231 22.16 -2.16 10.09
N SER A 232 22.03 -3.22 9.30
CA SER A 232 22.43 -3.21 7.89
C SER A 232 21.52 -2.31 7.04
N SER A 233 20.20 -2.32 7.27
CA SER A 233 19.26 -1.37 6.66
C SER A 233 19.61 0.07 7.03
N ARG A 234 19.95 0.37 8.29
CA ARG A 234 20.39 1.70 8.72
C ARG A 234 21.74 2.11 8.14
N ASP A 235 22.63 1.18 7.82
CA ASP A 235 23.90 1.48 7.16
C ASP A 235 23.75 1.62 5.63
N LEU A 236 22.85 0.86 4.99
CA LEU A 236 22.44 1.04 3.60
C LEU A 236 21.68 2.37 3.40
N LEU A 237 20.70 2.68 4.25
CA LEU A 237 20.06 3.99 4.31
C LEU A 237 21.09 5.08 4.66
N GLY A 238 22.02 4.79 5.57
CA GLY A 238 23.10 5.71 5.95
C GLY A 238 24.03 6.05 4.79
N THR A 239 24.38 5.07 3.95
CA THR A 239 25.22 5.23 2.76
C THR A 239 24.46 5.83 1.58
N LEU A 240 23.18 5.48 1.37
CA LEU A 240 22.29 6.16 0.42
C LEU A 240 22.13 7.64 0.77
N LEU A 241 21.79 7.97 2.02
CA LEU A 241 21.61 9.34 2.47
C LEU A 241 22.97 10.10 2.49
N LYS A 242 24.09 9.42 2.76
CA LYS A 242 25.45 9.98 2.57
C LYS A 242 25.74 10.30 1.10
N SER A 243 25.33 9.45 0.17
CA SER A 243 25.50 9.64 -1.27
C SER A 243 24.62 10.78 -1.79
N GLN A 244 23.31 10.73 -1.54
CA GLN A 244 22.32 11.73 -1.92
C GLN A 244 22.59 13.11 -1.29
N LYS A 245 23.31 13.17 -0.16
CA LYS A 245 23.77 14.42 0.46
C LYS A 245 24.84 15.16 -0.35
N SER A 246 25.54 14.48 -1.27
CA SER A 246 26.40 15.15 -2.26
C SER A 246 25.58 15.84 -3.34
N ASP A 247 24.58 15.15 -3.90
CA ASP A 247 23.65 15.68 -4.91
C ASP A 247 22.80 16.83 -4.36
N THR A 248 22.34 16.72 -3.11
CA THR A 248 21.70 17.83 -2.37
C THR A 248 22.59 19.07 -2.31
N TRP A 249 23.92 18.91 -2.22
CA TRP A 249 24.87 20.02 -2.20
C TRP A 249 25.05 20.68 -3.58
N TYR A 250 25.02 19.89 -4.66
CA TYR A 250 24.98 20.40 -6.03
C TYR A 250 23.66 21.13 -6.31
N LEU A 251 22.51 20.56 -5.94
CA LEU A 251 21.20 21.22 -6.09
C LEU A 251 21.14 22.53 -5.29
N GLN A 252 21.65 22.53 -4.05
CA GLN A 252 21.70 23.72 -3.20
C GLN A 252 22.60 24.81 -3.80
N THR A 253 23.81 24.47 -4.26
CA THR A 253 24.73 25.46 -4.87
C THR A 253 24.20 25.99 -6.21
N ALA A 254 23.57 25.14 -7.02
CA ALA A 254 22.86 25.57 -8.24
C ALA A 254 21.69 26.52 -7.93
N LEU A 255 20.89 26.24 -6.90
CA LEU A 255 19.78 27.10 -6.48
C LEU A 255 20.28 28.46 -5.97
N TYR A 256 21.39 28.50 -5.21
CA TYR A 256 22.02 29.77 -4.81
C TYR A 256 22.55 30.55 -6.02
N MET A 257 23.18 29.91 -7.00
CA MET A 257 23.62 30.57 -8.24
C MET A 257 22.44 31.09 -9.07
N LEU A 258 21.32 30.35 -9.13
CA LEU A 258 20.08 30.78 -9.76
C LEU A 258 19.47 31.98 -9.04
N MET A 259 19.43 31.98 -7.71
CA MET A 259 18.94 33.11 -6.91
C MET A 259 19.85 34.35 -7.05
N VAL A 260 21.17 34.20 -7.07
CA VAL A 260 22.11 35.31 -7.27
C VAL A 260 21.98 35.90 -8.69
N THR A 261 21.90 35.07 -9.73
CA THR A 261 21.72 35.53 -11.11
C THR A 261 20.32 36.11 -11.36
N GLY A 262 19.29 35.54 -10.75
CA GLY A 262 17.92 36.08 -10.73
C GLY A 262 17.83 37.43 -10.02
N ALA A 263 18.43 37.57 -8.83
CA ALA A 263 18.51 38.84 -8.11
C ALA A 263 19.31 39.89 -8.88
N TRP A 264 20.40 39.50 -9.55
CA TRP A 264 21.16 40.37 -10.45
C TRP A 264 20.35 40.81 -11.68
N LEU A 265 19.54 39.91 -12.26
CA LEU A 265 18.60 40.26 -13.32
C LEU A 265 17.51 41.22 -12.84
N VAL A 266 16.92 41.00 -11.66
CA VAL A 266 15.96 41.94 -11.03
C VAL A 266 16.62 43.30 -10.80
N PHE A 267 17.81 43.33 -10.21
CA PHE A 267 18.59 44.56 -9.99
C PHE A 267 18.85 45.32 -11.30
N ARG A 268 19.29 44.61 -12.35
CA ARG A 268 19.63 45.20 -13.65
C ARG A 268 18.41 45.57 -14.51
N ARG A 269 17.29 44.85 -14.39
CA ARG A 269 16.10 44.99 -15.25
C ARG A 269 15.03 45.89 -14.63
N ILE A 270 14.74 45.71 -13.34
CA ILE A 270 13.66 46.41 -12.62
C ILE A 270 14.21 47.63 -11.86
N LEU A 271 15.41 47.52 -11.28
CA LEU A 271 16.01 48.62 -10.50
C LEU A 271 16.78 49.67 -11.31
N TYR A 272 17.01 49.45 -12.62
CA TYR A 272 17.69 50.43 -13.49
C TYR A 272 16.75 51.14 -14.49
N GLY A 273 15.77 50.44 -15.07
CA GLY A 273 14.81 51.03 -16.01
C GLY A 273 13.62 51.70 -15.29
N PRO A 274 12.69 50.91 -14.72
CA PRO A 274 11.56 51.41 -13.94
C PRO A 274 11.95 52.39 -12.83
N LEU A 275 13.08 52.18 -12.13
CA LEU A 275 13.50 53.08 -11.07
C LEU A 275 13.94 54.46 -11.58
N TRP A 276 14.57 54.55 -12.76
CA TRP A 276 14.89 55.85 -13.36
C TRP A 276 13.59 56.58 -13.75
N TRP A 277 12.58 55.85 -14.22
CA TRP A 277 11.25 56.41 -14.46
C TRP A 277 10.58 56.84 -13.14
N LEU A 278 10.72 56.07 -12.07
CA LEU A 278 10.19 56.36 -10.72
C LEU A 278 10.92 57.52 -10.02
N VAL A 279 12.15 57.88 -10.43
CA VAL A 279 12.83 59.12 -10.01
C VAL A 279 12.45 60.30 -10.92
N TRP A 280 12.35 60.08 -12.23
CA TRP A 280 12.04 61.13 -13.21
C TRP A 280 10.59 61.61 -13.14
N LEU A 281 9.64 60.70 -12.86
CA LEU A 281 8.20 60.99 -12.76
C LEU A 281 7.86 61.95 -11.60
N PRO A 282 8.26 61.73 -10.33
CA PRO A 282 8.04 62.70 -9.26
C PRO A 282 8.83 63.99 -9.48
N LEU A 283 10.06 63.93 -10.03
CA LEU A 283 10.83 65.14 -10.36
C LEU A 283 10.11 65.99 -11.41
N ARG A 284 9.51 65.36 -12.42
CA ARG A 284 8.70 66.02 -13.45
C ARG A 284 7.33 66.48 -12.94
N ILE A 285 6.75 65.81 -11.94
CA ILE A 285 5.56 66.31 -11.22
C ILE A 285 5.92 67.57 -10.42
N VAL A 286 7.02 67.59 -9.67
CA VAL A 286 7.46 68.77 -8.89
C VAL A 286 7.74 69.96 -9.81
N PHE A 287 8.51 69.78 -10.88
CA PHE A 287 8.74 70.84 -11.88
C PHE A 287 7.48 71.21 -12.68
N GLY A 288 6.55 70.28 -12.91
CA GLY A 288 5.30 70.52 -13.64
C GLY A 288 4.27 71.33 -12.84
N LEU A 289 3.98 70.91 -11.60
CA LEU A 289 3.06 71.59 -10.70
C LEU A 289 3.59 72.98 -10.29
N GLY A 290 4.91 73.12 -10.13
CA GLY A 290 5.56 74.40 -9.85
C GLY A 290 5.34 75.48 -10.92
N SER A 291 4.97 75.11 -12.14
CA SER A 291 4.67 76.05 -13.24
C SER A 291 3.17 76.31 -13.46
N THR A 292 2.28 75.51 -12.86
CA THR A 292 0.83 75.56 -13.11
C THR A 292 0.00 76.08 -11.93
N ALA A 293 0.48 75.94 -10.69
CA ALA A 293 -0.19 76.50 -9.50
C ALA A 293 -0.24 78.04 -9.48
N GLY A 294 0.65 78.72 -10.21
CA GLY A 294 0.84 80.18 -10.13
C GLY A 294 -0.12 81.07 -10.94
N ARG A 295 -1.11 80.52 -11.67
CA ARG A 295 -2.01 81.31 -12.55
C ARG A 295 -3.52 81.14 -12.29
N ALA A 296 -3.92 80.44 -11.23
CA ALA A 296 -5.32 80.12 -10.95
C ALA A 296 -6.05 81.06 -9.97
N VAL A 297 -5.36 82.04 -9.36
CA VAL A 297 -5.97 82.95 -8.36
C VAL A 297 -5.64 84.41 -8.67
N MET A 298 -6.32 84.98 -9.68
CA MET A 298 -6.67 86.41 -9.66
C MET A 298 -7.99 86.68 -10.39
N GLN A 299 -9.04 86.80 -9.57
CA GLN A 299 -10.27 87.58 -9.74
C GLN A 299 -10.75 88.03 -11.14
N SER A 300 -11.93 87.50 -11.50
CA SER A 300 -13.14 88.25 -11.90
C SER A 300 -13.05 89.43 -12.89
N GLY A 301 -13.74 89.31 -14.03
CA GLY A 301 -14.35 90.46 -14.70
C GLY A 301 -14.71 90.24 -16.17
N ARG A 302 -15.97 90.55 -16.50
CA ARG A 302 -16.55 90.73 -17.85
C ARG A 302 -16.63 89.53 -18.80
N GLU A 303 -17.88 89.22 -19.17
CA GLU A 303 -18.26 88.78 -20.52
C GLU A 303 -18.17 89.97 -21.51
N PRO A 304 -18.42 89.81 -22.83
CA PRO A 304 -18.63 88.57 -23.61
C PRO A 304 -17.68 88.51 -24.83
N GLU A 305 -18.13 87.81 -25.89
CA GLU A 305 -17.82 88.01 -27.32
C GLU A 305 -16.72 87.20 -28.05
N GLN A 306 -17.17 86.73 -29.22
CA GLN A 306 -16.51 86.68 -30.53
C GLN A 306 -15.54 85.55 -30.96
N SER A 307 -15.87 85.09 -32.18
CA SER A 307 -14.95 84.71 -33.25
C SER A 307 -14.22 83.36 -33.15
N GLY A 308 -15.00 82.28 -33.20
CA GLY A 308 -14.55 81.08 -33.91
C GLY A 308 -14.27 81.39 -35.39
N LYS A 309 -12.99 81.40 -35.77
CA LYS A 309 -12.47 81.41 -37.16
C LYS A 309 -11.19 80.56 -37.17
N ALA A 310 -10.92 79.70 -38.15
CA ALA A 310 -11.72 79.29 -39.30
C ALA A 310 -11.24 77.93 -39.86
N GLY A 311 -12.07 77.28 -40.68
CA GLY A 311 -11.67 76.27 -41.67
C GLY A 311 -11.38 74.87 -41.13
N VAL A 312 -11.76 73.77 -41.81
CA VAL A 312 -12.32 73.63 -43.16
C VAL A 312 -13.52 72.67 -43.14
N VAL A 313 -14.52 72.91 -44.00
CA VAL A 313 -15.69 72.05 -44.25
C VAL A 313 -15.73 71.70 -45.74
N ILE A 314 -15.81 70.40 -46.07
CA ILE A 314 -16.50 69.68 -47.19
C ILE A 314 -16.40 68.18 -46.77
N ASP A 315 -17.39 67.28 -46.80
CA ASP A 315 -18.85 67.26 -47.09
C ASP A 315 -19.58 66.63 -45.87
N GLY A 316 -20.90 66.74 -45.61
CA GLY A 316 -22.04 66.18 -46.36
C GLY A 316 -22.37 64.76 -45.85
N GLU A 317 -23.57 64.39 -45.36
CA GLU A 317 -24.89 65.05 -45.38
C GLU A 317 -25.82 64.57 -44.22
N ILE A 318 -26.55 65.50 -43.57
CA ILE A 318 -27.88 65.45 -42.85
C ILE A 318 -28.19 64.23 -41.93
N GLN A 319 -28.35 64.40 -40.59
CA GLN A 319 -29.58 64.79 -39.81
C GLN A 319 -30.74 63.75 -39.83
N VAL A 320 -31.51 63.51 -38.76
CA VAL A 320 -32.19 64.46 -37.83
C VAL A 320 -32.21 64.05 -36.34
N ASP A 321 -32.55 65.00 -35.47
CA ASP A 321 -32.71 64.93 -34.00
C ASP A 321 -34.21 64.84 -33.59
N GLY A 322 -34.54 64.48 -32.33
CA GLY A 322 -35.89 64.02 -31.94
C GLY A 322 -36.41 64.26 -30.50
N LEU A 323 -35.61 64.74 -29.54
CA LEU A 323 -36.02 65.14 -28.18
C LEU A 323 -36.64 64.05 -27.22
N PRO A 324 -36.80 64.35 -25.90
CA PRO A 324 -37.11 63.37 -24.85
C PRO A 324 -38.51 63.55 -24.21
N ASP A 325 -38.81 62.75 -23.16
CA ASP A 325 -39.52 63.28 -21.98
C ASP A 325 -39.15 62.52 -20.68
N GLU A 326 -39.41 63.12 -19.52
CA GLU A 326 -38.95 62.68 -18.19
C GLU A 326 -40.14 62.48 -17.22
N SER A 327 -40.46 61.23 -16.86
CA SER A 327 -41.49 60.96 -15.84
C SER A 327 -41.22 59.71 -14.98
N LEU A 328 -41.56 59.83 -13.69
CA LEU A 328 -41.21 58.94 -12.57
C LEU A 328 -42.41 58.01 -12.18
N PRO A 329 -42.45 57.35 -11.00
CA PRO A 329 -41.69 56.15 -10.61
C PRO A 329 -42.61 55.04 -10.01
N THR A 330 -42.04 54.16 -9.16
CA THR A 330 -42.70 53.10 -8.32
C THR A 330 -43.05 51.79 -9.05
N ALA A 331 -43.17 50.62 -8.39
CA ALA A 331 -43.22 50.34 -6.94
C ALA A 331 -42.45 49.07 -6.53
N LYS A 332 -42.16 48.93 -5.22
CA LYS A 332 -41.83 47.66 -4.55
C LYS A 332 -43.10 47.06 -3.94
N VAL A 333 -43.18 45.72 -3.84
CA VAL A 333 -43.61 44.92 -2.65
C VAL A 333 -43.86 43.45 -3.07
N GLY A 334 -43.48 42.50 -2.20
CA GLY A 334 -43.78 41.06 -2.32
C GLY A 334 -42.87 40.23 -1.41
N ARG A 335 -43.41 39.65 -0.32
CA ARG A 335 -42.62 39.03 0.77
C ARG A 335 -43.40 37.99 1.59
N GLU A 336 -42.94 36.72 1.56
CA GLU A 336 -43.14 35.64 2.59
C GLU A 336 -44.62 35.26 2.91
N PRO A 337 -44.96 34.27 3.79
CA PRO A 337 -44.20 33.24 4.57
C PRO A 337 -44.42 31.78 4.09
N LYS A 338 -43.62 30.74 4.41
CA LYS A 338 -43.22 30.05 5.69
C LYS A 338 -44.37 29.24 6.35
N VAL A 339 -44.28 27.90 6.45
CA VAL A 339 -43.85 27.03 7.59
C VAL A 339 -43.87 25.56 7.04
N THR A 340 -42.80 24.73 7.02
CA THR A 340 -42.17 23.86 8.07
C THR A 340 -43.16 22.88 8.76
N GLU A 341 -42.82 21.71 9.33
CA GLU A 341 -41.59 20.91 9.62
C GLU A 341 -41.70 19.48 8.95
N GLU A 342 -40.94 18.37 9.11
CA GLU A 342 -39.67 17.93 9.78
C GLU A 342 -39.16 16.58 9.13
N GLU A 343 -37.90 16.12 9.34
CA GLU A 343 -37.46 14.73 9.74
C GLU A 343 -35.91 14.48 9.71
N ARG A 344 -35.38 13.99 10.85
CA ARG A 344 -34.21 13.09 11.17
C ARG A 344 -32.84 13.07 10.42
N GLU A 345 -31.80 13.30 11.24
CA GLU A 345 -30.56 12.52 11.51
C GLU A 345 -29.41 12.25 10.49
N ASP A 346 -28.20 12.36 11.06
CA ASP A 346 -26.91 11.67 10.81
C ASP A 346 -25.94 11.96 9.64
N ASN A 347 -24.83 12.61 10.05
CA ASN A 347 -23.43 12.22 9.78
C ASN A 347 -22.78 12.54 8.42
N ASP A 348 -22.68 13.83 8.09
CA ASP A 348 -21.91 14.38 6.96
C ASP A 348 -20.46 14.82 7.32
N GLU A 349 -19.79 14.16 8.29
CA GLU A 349 -18.36 14.43 8.55
C GLU A 349 -17.44 13.82 7.48
N SER A 350 -17.30 14.57 6.39
CA SER A 350 -16.18 14.57 5.43
C SER A 350 -15.74 13.20 4.90
N MET A 351 -16.49 12.70 3.92
CA MET A 351 -16.00 11.68 2.97
C MET A 351 -14.64 12.04 2.36
N VAL A 352 -14.31 13.33 2.22
CA VAL A 352 -13.03 13.83 1.68
C VAL A 352 -11.87 13.56 2.66
N GLU A 353 -12.05 13.81 3.95
CA GLU A 353 -11.04 13.47 4.97
C GLU A 353 -10.85 11.96 5.07
N ARG A 354 -11.95 11.20 4.99
CA ARG A 354 -11.92 9.73 4.98
C ARG A 354 -11.17 9.18 3.76
N VAL A 355 -11.33 9.80 2.59
CA VAL A 355 -10.56 9.48 1.38
C VAL A 355 -9.10 9.87 1.53
N GLY A 356 -8.79 11.06 2.09
CA GLY A 356 -7.41 11.48 2.37
C GLY A 356 -6.68 10.45 3.24
N LYS A 357 -7.29 10.05 4.37
CA LYS A 357 -6.76 9.02 5.28
C LYS A 357 -6.57 7.64 4.63
N ILE A 358 -7.36 7.32 3.60
CA ILE A 358 -7.21 6.09 2.80
C ILE A 358 -6.08 6.24 1.78
N VAL A 359 -5.91 7.41 1.16
CA VAL A 359 -4.80 7.68 0.23
C VAL A 359 -3.46 7.67 0.96
N ASP A 360 -3.36 8.33 2.12
CA ASP A 360 -2.15 8.33 2.95
C ASP A 360 -1.79 6.90 3.39
N ALA A 361 -2.77 6.13 3.89
CA ALA A 361 -2.57 4.73 4.29
C ALA A 361 -2.26 3.78 3.11
N VAL A 362 -2.67 4.12 1.87
CA VAL A 362 -2.27 3.39 0.66
C VAL A 362 -0.84 3.73 0.25
N ASN A 363 -0.40 4.97 0.45
CA ASN A 363 0.98 5.39 0.20
C ASN A 363 1.95 4.75 1.21
N GLU A 364 1.62 4.79 2.50
CA GLU A 364 2.35 4.11 3.59
C GLU A 364 2.41 2.58 3.38
N ALA A 365 1.37 1.99 2.79
CA ALA A 365 1.33 0.55 2.46
C ALA A 365 2.10 0.15 1.18
N ASP A 366 2.43 1.08 0.28
CA ASP A 366 3.34 0.82 -0.85
C ASP A 366 4.82 0.94 -0.39
N GLU A 367 5.12 1.78 0.60
CA GLU A 367 6.46 1.89 1.23
C GLU A 367 6.86 0.61 1.99
N LEU A 368 5.89 -0.11 2.54
CA LEU A 368 6.07 -1.45 3.15
C LEU A 368 6.03 -2.61 2.14
N GLY A 369 5.96 -2.32 0.83
CA GLY A 369 5.80 -3.32 -0.24
C GLY A 369 7.10 -3.85 -0.87
N ALA A 370 8.27 -3.40 -0.42
CA ALA A 370 9.57 -3.71 -1.05
C ALA A 370 10.47 -4.58 -0.16
N ILE A 371 10.70 -5.84 -0.56
CA ILE A 371 11.78 -6.78 -0.13
C ILE A 371 11.55 -8.13 -0.85
N PRO A 372 12.59 -8.86 -1.28
CA PRO A 372 13.82 -8.45 -1.96
C PRO A 372 13.82 -9.00 -3.42
N GLY A 373 14.96 -9.03 -4.11
CA GLY A 373 15.06 -9.67 -5.42
C GLY A 373 16.44 -9.51 -6.05
N ASP A 374 17.24 -10.57 -5.95
CA ASP A 374 18.66 -10.63 -6.29
C ASP A 374 19.02 -10.16 -7.71
N VAL A 375 20.17 -9.50 -7.83
CA VAL A 375 20.84 -9.22 -9.11
C VAL A 375 22.22 -9.86 -9.08
N GLU A 376 22.32 -11.08 -9.61
CA GLU A 376 23.58 -11.61 -10.11
C GLU A 376 23.81 -11.03 -11.52
N ASP A 377 24.67 -10.03 -11.64
CA ASP A 377 25.17 -9.57 -12.95
C ASP A 377 26.53 -10.23 -13.25
N VAL A 378 26.57 -11.06 -14.28
CA VAL A 378 27.79 -11.70 -14.80
C VAL A 378 28.27 -10.93 -16.04
N GLU A 379 29.54 -10.51 -15.97
CA GLU A 379 30.47 -10.18 -17.06
C GLU A 379 29.89 -9.88 -18.47
N ASP A 380 29.98 -8.62 -18.89
CA ASP A 380 30.64 -8.30 -20.16
C ASP A 380 31.14 -6.85 -20.17
N ASP A 381 32.46 -6.62 -20.30
CA ASP A 381 33.02 -5.27 -20.53
C ASP A 381 34.33 -5.35 -21.31
N LEU A 382 34.22 -5.24 -22.64
CA LEU A 382 35.34 -5.21 -23.56
C LEU A 382 35.66 -3.78 -24.04
N GLN A 383 36.88 -3.35 -23.73
CA GLN A 383 37.75 -2.56 -24.63
C GLN A 383 37.51 -1.03 -24.76
N GLY A 384 38.33 -0.25 -24.01
CA GLY A 384 39.19 0.75 -24.68
C GLY A 384 39.32 2.17 -24.09
N GLY A 385 40.52 2.50 -23.59
CA GLY A 385 40.99 3.88 -23.32
C GLY A 385 40.59 4.48 -21.96
N GLU A 386 41.31 5.46 -21.39
CA GLU A 386 42.61 6.04 -21.75
C GLU A 386 43.29 6.71 -20.52
N SER A 387 44.61 6.93 -20.61
CA SER A 387 45.42 7.99 -19.95
C SER A 387 45.15 8.47 -18.49
N ALA A 388 45.95 7.94 -17.54
CA ALA A 388 46.61 8.67 -16.42
C ALA A 388 47.43 7.66 -15.57
N GLU A 389 48.76 7.66 -15.58
CA GLU A 389 49.64 8.48 -14.70
C GLU A 389 49.46 8.22 -13.18
N VAL A 390 50.37 7.41 -12.63
CA VAL A 390 51.11 7.70 -11.38
C VAL A 390 52.43 6.91 -11.44
N VAL A 391 53.57 7.58 -11.24
CA VAL A 391 54.86 6.93 -11.06
C VAL A 391 55.13 6.80 -9.56
N VAL A 392 55.35 5.59 -9.07
CA VAL A 392 55.94 5.34 -7.75
C VAL A 392 57.21 4.51 -7.93
N GLU A 393 58.29 5.05 -7.39
CA GLU A 393 59.65 4.53 -7.43
C GLU A 393 59.90 3.61 -6.22
N ASP A 394 60.29 2.35 -6.43
CA ASP A 394 61.12 1.64 -5.44
C ASP A 394 62.03 0.55 -6.03
N SER A 395 63.33 0.74 -5.82
CA SER A 395 64.42 -0.23 -5.68
C SER A 395 64.30 -1.67 -6.22
N ARG A 396 65.14 -2.03 -7.21
CA ARG A 396 66.42 -2.76 -6.95
C ARG A 396 67.29 -2.96 -8.22
N PRO A 397 68.63 -3.05 -8.08
CA PRO A 397 69.56 -3.25 -9.20
C PRO A 397 70.07 -4.70 -9.36
N ARG A 398 70.34 -5.07 -10.62
CA ARG A 398 71.44 -5.92 -11.15
C ARG A 398 71.26 -5.96 -12.68
N ASP A 399 72.22 -5.49 -13.48
CA ASP A 399 73.52 -6.11 -13.77
C ASP A 399 73.38 -7.50 -14.42
N GLU A 400 73.18 -7.55 -15.75
CA GLU A 400 73.89 -8.49 -16.64
C GLU A 400 74.09 -7.83 -18.04
N LEU A 401 75.37 -7.63 -18.39
CA LEU A 401 75.98 -7.42 -19.73
C LEU A 401 75.39 -6.37 -20.70
#